data_AF-A0A7W9TI69-F1
#
_entry.id   AF-A0A7W9TI69-F1
#
_cell.length_a   1.000
_cell.length_b   1.000
_cell.length_c   1.000
_cell.angle_alpha   90.00
_cell.angle_beta   90.00
_cell.angle_gamma   90.00
#
_symmetry.space_group_name_H-M   'P 1'
#
loop_
_entity.id
_entity.type
_entity.pdbx_description
1 polymer ?
#
loop_
_entity_poly.entity_id
_entity_poly.type
_entity_poly.pdbx_seq_one_letter_code
_entity_poly.pdbx_strand_id
1 'polypeptide(L)'
;MEYGPWQTVYGLFRRWQRTGVWGTVLTGLQARADACGLITWEVNVDSTICRAHQHAAGARRDGQTQKEPPGGILAEPDDHALGRSRGGLTTKIHLACEQGQRPLSLLVTAG
;
A
#
# COMPACT_ATOMS: atom_id res chain seq x y z
N MET A 1 -24.88 -13.81 -1.31
CA MET A 1 -24.65 -12.35 -1.26
C MET A 1 -23.97 -11.99 -2.57
N GLU A 2 -24.66 -11.30 -3.48
CA GLU A 2 -24.09 -10.92 -4.77
C GLU A 2 -23.39 -9.57 -4.59
N TYR A 3 -22.06 -9.58 -4.63
CA TYR A 3 -21.29 -8.35 -4.65
C TYR A 3 -21.53 -7.73 -6.03
N GLY A 4 -22.16 -6.56 -6.07
CA GLY A 4 -22.51 -5.86 -7.32
C GLY A 4 -21.30 -5.59 -8.23
N PRO A 5 -21.47 -4.80 -9.31
CA PRO A 5 -20.44 -4.64 -10.34
C PRO A 5 -19.08 -4.23 -9.75
N TRP A 6 -18.05 -5.04 -10.00
CA TRP A 6 -16.70 -4.85 -9.44
C TRP A 6 -16.09 -3.50 -9.82
N GLN A 7 -16.48 -2.94 -10.97
CA GLN A 7 -16.03 -1.63 -11.45
C GLN A 7 -16.41 -0.51 -10.49
N THR A 8 -17.57 -0.61 -9.84
CA THR A 8 -18.05 0.38 -8.86
C THR A 8 -17.19 0.35 -7.61
N VAL A 9 -16.90 -0.86 -7.11
CA VAL A 9 -16.03 -1.08 -5.94
C VAL A 9 -14.62 -0.59 -6.23
N TYR A 10 -14.07 -0.96 -7.39
CA TYR A 10 -12.75 -0.50 -7.83
C TYR A 10 -12.71 1.02 -8.00
N GLY A 11 -13.73 1.63 -8.60
CA GLY A 11 -13.82 3.08 -8.75
C GLY A 11 -13.84 3.82 -7.42
N LEU A 12 -14.55 3.29 -6.41
CA LEU A 12 -14.51 3.83 -5.05
C LEU A 12 -13.12 3.69 -4.44
N PHE A 13 -12.55 2.49 -4.49
CA PHE A 13 -11.21 2.20 -3.96
C PHE A 13 -10.17 3.16 -4.53
N ARG A 14 -10.15 3.36 -5.85
CA ARG A 14 -9.21 4.25 -6.54
C ARG A 14 -9.39 5.71 -6.15
N ARG A 15 -10.64 6.20 -6.05
CA ARG A 15 -10.88 7.58 -5.59
C ARG A 15 -10.36 7.78 -4.16
N TRP A 16 -10.62 6.84 -3.26
CA TRP A 16 -10.17 6.90 -1.87
C TRP A 16 -8.65 6.78 -1.73
N GLN A 17 -8.01 5.95 -2.55
CA GLN A 17 -6.55 5.88 -2.65
C GLN A 17 -5.96 7.24 -3.04
N ARG A 18 -6.51 7.88 -4.08
CA ARG A 18 -5.97 9.15 -4.60
C ARG A 18 -6.19 10.33 -3.66
N THR A 19 -7.29 10.30 -2.90
CA THR A 19 -7.66 11.36 -1.95
C THR A 19 -7.17 11.09 -0.53
N GLY A 20 -6.41 10.01 -0.30
CA GLY A 20 -5.84 9.67 1.01
C GLY A 20 -6.85 9.27 2.08
N VAL A 21 -8.09 8.96 1.70
CA VAL A 21 -9.14 8.53 2.63
C VAL A 21 -8.72 7.28 3.40
N TRP A 22 -8.03 6.34 2.76
CA TRP A 22 -7.51 5.14 3.44
C TRP A 22 -6.55 5.47 4.59
N GLY A 23 -5.64 6.43 4.38
CA GLY A 23 -4.74 6.91 5.43
C GLY A 23 -5.52 7.54 6.58
N THR A 24 -6.51 8.38 6.25
CA THR A 24 -7.38 9.03 7.25
C THR A 24 -8.16 8.00 8.07
N VAL A 25 -8.73 6.97 7.43
CA VAL A 25 -9.44 5.88 8.09
C VAL A 25 -8.50 5.10 9.02
N LEU A 26 -7.31 4.74 8.55
CA LEU A 26 -6.33 4.02 9.35
C LEU A 26 -5.93 4.82 10.60
N THR A 27 -5.56 6.10 10.42
CA THR A 27 -5.22 6.99 11.54
C THR A 27 -6.38 7.14 12.53
N GLY A 28 -7.61 7.28 12.04
CA GLY A 28 -8.79 7.34 12.89
C GLY A 28 -9.04 6.05 13.69
N LEU A 29 -8.83 4.89 13.08
CA LEU A 29 -8.94 3.59 13.75
C LEU A 29 -7.83 3.41 14.80
N GLN A 30 -6.60 3.81 14.49
CA GLN A 30 -5.47 3.77 15.43
C GLN A 30 -5.73 4.68 16.63
N ALA A 31 -6.17 5.93 16.42
CA ALA A 31 -6.49 6.85 17.50
C ALA A 31 -7.61 6.32 18.41
N ARG A 32 -8.65 5.68 17.82
CA ARG A 32 -9.70 5.03 18.61
C ARG A 32 -9.18 3.82 19.39
N ALA A 33 -8.29 3.03 18.81
CA ALA A 33 -7.67 1.91 19.50
C ALA A 33 -6.82 2.41 20.67
N ASP A 34 -5.97 3.41 20.45
CA ASP A 34 -5.15 4.03 21.48
C ASP A 34 -6.00 4.56 22.65
N ALA A 35 -7.05 5.32 22.37
CA ALA A 35 -7.98 5.84 23.37
C ALA A 35 -8.68 4.73 24.20
N CYS A 36 -8.86 3.54 23.62
CA CYS A 36 -9.42 2.38 24.31
C CYS A 36 -8.37 1.53 25.05
N GLY A 37 -7.10 1.94 25.10
CA GLY A 37 -6.01 1.13 25.66
C GLY A 37 -5.67 -0.10 24.81
N LEU A 38 -6.12 -0.09 23.56
CA LEU A 38 -5.88 -1.13 22.57
C LEU A 38 -4.60 -0.84 21.75
N ILE A 39 -3.64 -0.07 22.25
CA ILE A 39 -2.30 0.03 21.65
C ILE A 39 -1.31 0.05 22.82
N THR A 40 -0.41 -0.94 22.87
CA THR A 40 0.58 -1.04 23.96
C THR A 40 1.89 -0.32 23.66
N TRP A 41 2.02 0.29 22.47
CA TRP A 41 3.18 1.06 21.99
C TRP A 41 4.54 0.34 22.02
N GLU A 42 4.56 -0.96 22.26
CA GLU A 42 5.67 -1.86 21.94
C GLU A 42 5.62 -2.20 20.45
N VAL A 43 6.50 -1.58 19.67
CA VAL A 43 6.46 -1.66 18.20
C VAL A 43 7.53 -2.62 17.69
N ASN A 44 7.10 -3.59 16.88
CA ASN A 44 7.98 -4.45 16.10
C ASN A 44 7.97 -4.00 14.64
N VAL A 45 9.13 -4.03 14.01
CA VAL A 45 9.29 -3.70 12.59
C VAL A 45 9.91 -4.90 11.89
N ASP A 46 9.25 -5.36 10.84
CA ASP A 46 9.79 -6.39 9.96
C ASP A 46 9.56 -6.00 8.50
N SER A 47 10.31 -6.65 7.61
CA SER A 47 10.13 -6.48 6.18
C SER A 47 10.18 -7.82 5.46
N THR A 48 9.33 -7.96 4.44
CA THR A 48 9.33 -9.13 3.57
C THR A 48 9.52 -8.72 2.12
N ILE A 49 10.13 -9.61 1.33
CA ILE A 49 10.33 -9.41 -0.10
C ILE A 49 9.30 -10.23 -0.86
N CYS A 50 8.53 -9.57 -1.72
CA CYS A 50 7.59 -10.21 -2.63
C CYS A 50 8.13 -10.15 -4.06
N ARG A 51 8.06 -11.27 -4.79
CA ARG A 51 8.38 -11.31 -6.22
C ARG A 51 7.26 -10.63 -7.00
N ALA A 52 7.63 -9.72 -7.90
CA ALA A 52 6.68 -9.12 -8.81
C ALA A 52 6.12 -10.18 -9.78
N HIS A 53 4.82 -10.10 -10.07
CA HIS A 53 4.22 -10.95 -11.10
C HIS A 53 4.90 -10.69 -12.46
N GLN A 54 5.01 -11.71 -13.31
CA GLN A 54 5.70 -11.61 -14.61
C GLN A 54 5.21 -10.45 -15.49
N HIS A 55 3.93 -10.07 -15.39
CA HIS A 55 3.36 -8.94 -16.11
C HIS A 55 3.88 -7.56 -15.66
N ALA A 56 4.54 -7.46 -14.52
CA ALA A 56 5.18 -6.23 -14.07
C ALA A 56 6.37 -5.83 -14.97
N ALA A 57 7.01 -6.78 -15.66
CA ALA A 57 8.18 -6.52 -16.51
C ALA A 57 7.86 -5.66 -17.76
N GLY A 58 6.58 -5.57 -18.14
CA GLY A 58 6.13 -4.79 -19.30
C GLY A 58 5.47 -3.45 -18.95
N ALA A 59 5.53 -3.02 -17.68
CA ALA A 59 4.90 -1.77 -17.27
C ALA A 59 5.49 -0.57 -18.03
N ARG A 60 4.60 0.32 -18.48
CA ARG A 60 4.96 1.56 -19.18
C ARG A 60 5.77 2.47 -18.26
N ARG A 61 6.90 2.97 -18.74
CA ARG A 61 7.76 3.92 -18.01
C ARG A 61 7.28 5.38 -18.10
N ASP A 62 6.39 5.66 -19.04
CA ASP A 62 5.75 6.97 -19.22
C ASP A 62 4.42 7.02 -18.45
N GLY A 63 4.48 6.76 -17.14
CA GLY A 63 3.29 6.67 -16.29
C GLY A 63 2.35 7.87 -16.41
N GLN A 64 2.90 9.09 -16.49
CA GLN A 64 2.13 10.33 -16.61
C GLN A 64 1.22 10.39 -17.84
N THR A 65 1.50 9.63 -18.90
CA THR A 65 0.70 9.59 -20.13
C THR A 65 -0.34 8.46 -20.13
N GLN A 66 -0.47 7.72 -19.02
CA GLN A 66 -1.54 6.74 -18.84
C GLN A 66 -2.91 7.43 -18.77
N LYS A 67 -3.96 6.76 -19.29
CA LYS A 67 -5.35 7.25 -19.24
C LYS A 67 -5.77 7.65 -17.82
N GLU A 68 -5.26 6.90 -16.84
CA GLU A 68 -5.24 7.32 -15.45
C GLU A 68 -3.78 7.45 -15.02
N PRO A 69 -3.27 8.67 -14.78
CA PRO A 69 -1.88 8.84 -14.40
C PRO A 69 -1.63 8.26 -13.00
N PRO A 70 -0.45 7.66 -12.75
CA PRO A 70 0.03 7.34 -11.41
C PRO A 70 -0.06 8.61 -10.56
N GLY A 71 -0.60 8.48 -9.34
CA GLY A 71 -0.80 9.65 -8.49
C GLY A 71 -1.86 9.48 -7.41
N GLY A 72 -1.82 10.42 -6.48
CA GLY A 72 -2.64 10.54 -5.27
C GLY A 72 -2.05 11.63 -4.38
N ILE A 73 -2.23 11.53 -3.07
CA ILE A 73 -1.58 12.46 -2.12
C ILE A 73 -0.06 12.27 -2.09
N LEU A 74 0.43 11.06 -2.34
CA LEU A 74 1.85 10.74 -2.38
C LEU A 74 2.33 10.64 -3.82
N ALA A 75 3.53 11.18 -4.08
CA ALA A 75 4.22 10.97 -5.34
C ALA A 75 4.56 9.48 -5.47
N GLU A 76 4.12 8.87 -6.57
CA GLU A 76 4.46 7.49 -6.87
C GLU A 76 5.95 7.43 -7.27
N PRO A 77 6.74 6.50 -6.70
CA PRO A 77 8.14 6.35 -7.11
C PRO A 77 8.29 6.03 -8.60
N ASP A 78 9.34 6.53 -9.24
CA ASP A 78 9.62 6.30 -10.67
C ASP A 78 9.75 4.81 -11.02
N ASP A 79 10.15 3.99 -10.05
CA ASP A 79 10.30 2.54 -10.19
C ASP A 79 9.04 1.76 -9.78
N HIS A 80 7.96 2.43 -9.37
CA HIS A 80 6.74 1.81 -8.85
C HIS A 80 7.01 0.80 -7.71
N ALA A 81 8.05 1.05 -6.91
CA ALA A 81 8.58 0.15 -5.88
C ALA A 81 9.02 -1.24 -6.39
N LEU A 82 9.46 -1.31 -7.65
CA LEU A 82 10.06 -2.50 -8.27
C LEU A 82 11.58 -2.38 -8.34
N GLY A 83 12.28 -3.27 -7.64
CA GLY A 83 13.72 -3.44 -7.68
C GLY A 83 14.15 -4.71 -8.41
N ARG A 84 15.46 -4.91 -8.58
CA ARG A 84 16.04 -6.11 -9.20
C ARG A 84 16.75 -6.96 -8.16
N SER A 85 16.39 -8.24 -8.10
CA SER A 85 17.11 -9.28 -7.38
C SER A 85 17.59 -10.39 -8.34
N ARG A 86 18.34 -11.37 -7.81
CA ARG A 86 18.79 -12.54 -8.60
C ARG A 86 17.62 -13.34 -9.20
N GLY A 87 16.43 -13.23 -8.62
CA GLY A 87 15.21 -13.94 -9.04
C GLY A 87 14.26 -13.13 -9.92
N GLY A 88 14.67 -11.96 -10.41
CA GLY A 88 13.84 -11.06 -11.21
C GLY A 88 13.40 -9.81 -10.44
N LEU A 89 12.26 -9.24 -10.83
CA LEU A 89 11.72 -8.03 -10.19
C LEU A 89 11.12 -8.35 -8.82
N THR A 90 11.39 -7.50 -7.84
CA THR A 90 11.00 -7.68 -6.44
C THR A 90 10.56 -6.36 -5.81
N THR A 91 9.73 -6.47 -4.77
CA THR A 91 9.28 -5.36 -3.94
C THR A 91 9.50 -5.72 -2.49
N LYS A 92 9.90 -4.76 -1.67
CA LYS A 92 10.00 -4.93 -0.21
C LYS A 92 8.83 -4.24 0.48
N ILE A 93 8.12 -4.99 1.31
CA ILE A 93 7.02 -4.51 2.14
C ILE A 93 7.56 -4.41 3.56
N HIS A 94 7.57 -3.20 4.12
CA HIS A 94 7.95 -2.90 5.50
C HIS A 94 6.67 -2.67 6.30
N LEU A 95 6.58 -3.30 7.47
CA LEU A 95 5.43 -3.21 8.34
C LEU A 95 5.90 -2.94 9.77
N ALA A 96 5.34 -1.90 10.37
CA ALA A 96 5.41 -1.67 11.81
C ALA A 96 4.08 -2.09 12.43
N CYS A 97 4.13 -2.94 13.44
CA CYS A 97 2.96 -3.39 14.20
C CYS A 97 3.21 -3.26 15.69
N GLU A 98 2.16 -3.01 16.45
CA GLU A 98 2.20 -3.18 17.91
C GLU A 98 1.99 -4.65 18.31
N GLN A 99 2.17 -4.96 19.59
CA GLN A 99 2.14 -6.32 20.14
C GLN A 99 0.86 -7.12 19.83
N GLY A 100 -0.29 -6.46 19.77
CA GLY A 100 -1.58 -7.03 19.36
C GLY A 100 -1.79 -7.18 17.86
N GLN A 101 -0.71 -7.10 17.06
CA GLN A 101 -0.71 -7.27 15.59
C GLN A 101 -1.49 -6.20 14.82
N ARG A 102 -1.80 -5.06 15.44
CA ARG A 102 -2.43 -3.94 14.73
C ARG A 102 -1.36 -3.17 13.93
N PRO A 103 -1.61 -2.93 12.64
CA PRO A 103 -0.68 -2.20 11.80
C PRO A 103 -0.61 -0.73 12.23
N LEU A 104 0.62 -0.25 12.46
CA LEU A 104 0.92 1.15 12.76
C LEU A 104 1.35 1.90 11.51
N SER A 105 2.19 1.28 10.67
CA SER A 105 2.67 1.87 9.42
C SER A 105 3.05 0.80 8.41
N LEU A 106 2.82 1.08 7.13
CA LEU A 106 3.22 0.23 6.01
C LEU A 106 3.92 1.07 4.95
N LEU A 107 5.10 0.62 4.53
CA LEU A 107 5.88 1.25 3.46
C LEU A 107 6.26 0.19 2.43
N VAL A 108 6.25 0.57 1.17
CA VAL A 108 6.66 -0.29 0.06
C VAL A 108 7.81 0.38 -0.68
N THR A 109 8.89 -0.37 -0.90
CA THR A 109 10.09 0.12 -1.61
C THR A 109 10.53 -0.88 -2.67
N ALA A 110 11.36 -0.45 -3.62
CA ALA A 110 12.09 -1.36 -4.49
C ALA A 110 12.85 -2.42 -3.67
N GLY A 111 12.79 -3.68 -4.13
CA GLY A 111 13.33 -4.86 -3.44
C GLY A 111 14.38 -5.60 -4.24
#